data_AF-A0A396JL26-F1
#
_entry.id   AF-A0A396JL26-F1
#
_cell.length_a   1.000
_cell.length_b   1.000
_cell.length_c   1.000
_cell.angle_alpha   90.00
_cell.angle_beta   90.00
_cell.angle_gamma   90.00
#
_symmetry.space_group_name_H-M   'P 1'
#
loop_
_entity.id
_entity.type
_entity.pdbx_description
1 polymer ?
#
loop_
_entity_poly.entity_id
_entity_poly.type
_entity_poly.pdbx_seq_one_letter_code
_entity_poly.pdbx_strand_id
1 'polypeptide(L)'
;MQELKRFPTLKNEIATAANDSLERFRDESRKTVTRLVDMESSYLTVEFFRKINLEQDQPNQNPNRNTPNPNMENFTDNHLRKIGSNVNAYINMICDTLKNSIPKAVVHCQVREAKRSLLNRFYVQVGRKEKEQLGNMLDEDPALMEKRLQLAKRLELYKQARDDIDSVAWK
;
A
#
# COMPACT_ATOMS: atom_id res chain seq x y z
N MET A 1 -10.61 14.00 -12.75
CA MET A 1 -10.25 14.88 -11.60
C MET A 1 -10.77 16.32 -11.74
N GLN A 2 -11.05 16.84 -12.94
CA GLN A 2 -11.61 18.19 -13.12
C GLN A 2 -13.05 18.33 -12.59
N GLU A 3 -13.89 17.29 -12.72
CA GLU A 3 -15.27 17.33 -12.22
C GLU A 3 -15.37 17.36 -10.69
N LEU A 4 -14.47 16.68 -9.97
CA LEU A 4 -14.40 16.74 -8.50
C LEU A 4 -13.86 18.08 -7.97
N LYS A 5 -13.20 18.91 -8.80
CA LYS A 5 -12.80 20.26 -8.37
C LYS A 5 -14.01 21.16 -8.12
N ARG A 6 -15.14 20.86 -8.77
CA ARG A 6 -16.39 21.61 -8.62
C ARG A 6 -16.99 21.42 -7.23
N PHE A 7 -16.83 20.24 -6.63
CA PHE A 7 -17.46 19.85 -5.37
C PHE A 7 -16.42 19.55 -4.28
N PRO A 8 -15.90 20.59 -3.58
CA PRO A 8 -14.84 20.42 -2.57
C PRO A 8 -15.28 19.51 -1.41
N THR A 9 -16.54 19.62 -0.99
CA THR A 9 -17.10 18.80 0.10
C THR A 9 -17.13 17.31 -0.28
N LEU A 10 -17.67 16.97 -1.46
CA LEU A 10 -17.65 15.59 -1.98
C LEU A 10 -16.22 15.04 -2.10
N LYS A 11 -15.26 15.85 -2.56
CA LYS A 11 -13.86 15.44 -2.66
C LYS A 11 -13.29 15.08 -1.29
N ASN A 12 -13.56 15.90 -0.26
CA ASN A 12 -13.11 15.63 1.10
C ASN A 12 -13.76 14.36 1.66
N GLU A 13 -15.07 14.16 1.45
CA GLU A 13 -15.78 12.94 1.87
C GLU A 13 -15.20 11.68 1.23
N ILE A 14 -14.88 11.71 -0.07
CA ILE A 14 -14.24 10.58 -0.77
C ILE A 14 -12.84 10.30 -0.19
N ALA A 15 -12.06 11.35 0.09
CA ALA A 15 -10.74 11.20 0.70
C ALA A 15 -10.83 10.59 2.11
N THR A 16 -11.78 11.06 2.91
CA THR A 16 -12.07 10.51 4.24
C THR A 16 -12.50 9.05 4.16
N ALA A 17 -13.40 8.70 3.23
CA ALA A 17 -13.84 7.31 3.04
C ALA A 17 -12.71 6.38 2.59
N ALA A 18 -11.80 6.88 1.75
CA ALA A 18 -10.59 6.15 1.34
C ALA A 18 -9.64 5.91 2.52
N ASN A 19 -9.41 6.92 3.34
CA ASN A 19 -8.57 6.82 4.55
C ASN A 19 -9.18 5.87 5.58
N ASP A 20 -10.48 5.98 5.86
CA ASP A 20 -11.19 5.08 6.79
C ASP A 20 -11.10 3.62 6.33
N SER A 21 -11.27 3.38 5.02
CA SER A 21 -11.14 2.05 4.44
C SER A 21 -9.72 1.48 4.62
N LEU A 22 -8.67 2.30 4.48
CA LEU A 22 -7.28 1.87 4.70
C LEU A 22 -6.95 1.62 6.17
N GLU A 23 -7.43 2.47 7.07
CA GLU A 23 -7.22 2.34 8.52
C GLU A 23 -7.89 1.07 9.06
N ARG A 24 -9.07 0.74 8.55
CA ARG A 24 -9.82 -0.45 8.99
C ARG A 24 -9.07 -1.76 8.78
N PHE A 25 -8.34 -1.90 7.68
CA PHE A 25 -7.55 -3.12 7.38
C PHE A 25 -6.11 -3.05 7.92
N ARG A 26 -5.73 -1.95 8.57
CA ARG A 26 -4.39 -1.78 9.13
C ARG A 26 -4.08 -2.82 10.20
N ASP A 27 -5.03 -3.08 11.09
CA ASP A 27 -4.83 -4.04 12.19
C ASP A 27 -4.78 -5.48 11.69
N GLU A 28 -5.54 -5.82 10.64
CA GLU A 28 -5.52 -7.13 10.01
C GLU A 28 -4.19 -7.39 9.27
N SER A 29 -3.73 -6.38 8.54
CA SER A 29 -2.40 -6.37 7.92
C SER A 29 -1.29 -6.55 8.96
N ARG A 30 -1.34 -5.81 10.07
CA ARG A 30 -0.39 -5.96 11.18
C ARG A 30 -0.40 -7.38 11.76
N LYS A 31 -1.57 -7.93 12.08
CA LYS A 31 -1.71 -9.32 12.59
C LYS A 31 -1.10 -10.33 11.63
N THR A 32 -1.29 -10.14 10.32
CA THR A 32 -0.76 -11.03 9.28
C THR A 32 0.76 -10.96 9.21
N VAL A 33 1.33 -9.76 9.25
CA VAL A 33 2.79 -9.56 9.27
C VAL A 33 3.41 -10.15 10.53
N THR A 34 2.80 -9.97 11.70
CA THR A 34 3.26 -10.60 12.95
C THR A 34 3.29 -12.12 12.82
N ARG A 35 2.21 -12.73 12.29
CA ARG A 35 2.16 -14.18 12.05
C ARG A 35 3.24 -14.67 11.08
N LEU A 36 3.56 -13.91 10.03
CA LEU A 36 4.64 -14.26 9.11
C LEU A 36 5.98 -14.35 9.85
N VAL A 37 6.28 -13.39 10.72
CA VAL A 37 7.50 -13.40 11.54
C VAL A 37 7.48 -14.55 12.55
N ASP A 38 6.35 -14.76 13.22
CA ASP A 38 6.20 -15.84 14.20
C ASP A 38 6.41 -17.22 13.56
N MET A 39 5.93 -17.42 12.32
CA MET A 39 6.16 -18.65 11.55
C MET A 39 7.65 -18.91 11.31
N GLU A 40 8.41 -17.91 10.89
CA GLU A 40 9.87 -18.04 10.67
C GLU A 40 10.63 -18.29 11.98
N SER A 41 10.12 -17.78 13.11
CA SER A 41 10.69 -18.06 14.43
C SER A 41 10.35 -19.45 14.97
N SER A 42 9.20 -20.00 14.56
CA SER A 42 8.67 -21.28 15.07
C SER A 42 9.30 -22.49 14.38
N TYR A 43 9.80 -22.33 13.15
CA TYR A 43 10.38 -23.43 12.38
C TYR A 43 11.66 -23.04 11.67
N LEU A 44 12.69 -23.87 11.84
CA LEU A 44 13.97 -23.71 11.16
C LEU A 44 13.92 -24.37 9.77
N THR A 45 14.28 -23.63 8.72
CA THR A 45 14.36 -24.22 7.37
C THR A 45 15.55 -25.19 7.27
N VAL A 46 15.30 -26.47 7.53
CA VAL A 46 16.32 -27.55 7.55
C VAL A 46 17.06 -27.69 6.22
N GLU A 47 16.37 -27.45 5.10
CA GLU A 47 16.96 -27.53 3.76
C GLU A 47 18.16 -26.59 3.57
N PHE A 48 18.11 -25.41 4.21
CA PHE A 48 19.20 -24.44 4.17
C PHE A 48 20.49 -25.01 4.77
N PHE A 49 20.39 -25.64 5.94
CA PHE A 49 21.55 -26.23 6.62
C PHE A 49 22.04 -27.48 5.89
N ARG A 50 21.15 -28.28 5.30
CA ARG A 50 21.55 -29.41 4.45
C ARG A 50 22.40 -28.94 3.28
N LYS A 51 22.00 -27.84 2.62
CA LYS A 51 22.74 -27.26 1.50
C LYS A 51 24.11 -26.71 1.91
N ILE A 52 24.20 -26.00 3.05
CA ILE A 52 25.49 -25.51 3.57
C ILE A 52 26.45 -26.67 3.88
N ASN A 53 25.97 -27.75 4.49
CA ASN A 53 26.82 -28.91 4.78
C ASN A 53 27.32 -29.59 3.49
N LEU A 54 26.44 -29.75 2.50
CA LEU A 54 26.80 -30.30 1.19
C LEU A 54 27.82 -29.43 0.42
N GLU A 55 27.72 -28.10 0.51
CA GLU A 55 28.67 -27.17 -0.11
C GLU A 55 30.03 -27.17 0.61
N GLN A 56 30.07 -27.45 1.92
CA GLN A 56 31.31 -27.60 2.69
C GLN A 56 32.03 -28.92 2.44
N ASP A 57 31.30 -29.97 2.04
CA ASP A 57 31.85 -31.28 1.69
C ASP A 57 32.39 -31.35 0.24
N GLN A 58 32.31 -30.27 -0.55
CA GLN A 58 33.00 -30.20 -1.85
C GLN A 58 34.53 -30.10 -1.65
N PRO A 59 35.33 -31.07 -2.17
CA PRO A 59 36.74 -31.17 -1.84
C PRO A 59 37.55 -30.21 -2.72
N ASN A 60 37.81 -29.00 -2.23
CA ASN A 60 38.85 -28.14 -2.81
C ASN A 60 40.11 -28.15 -1.92
N GLN A 61 41.03 -29.06 -2.29
CA GLN A 61 42.50 -29.09 -2.11
C GLN A 61 43.17 -28.55 -0.83
N ASN A 62 43.70 -29.47 0.00
CA ASN A 62 45.15 -29.73 0.09
C ASN A 62 45.49 -30.93 1.02
N PRO A 63 46.19 -31.97 0.54
CA PRO A 63 46.60 -33.11 1.36
C PRO A 63 47.95 -32.81 2.03
N ASN A 64 47.99 -31.94 3.04
CA ASN A 64 49.14 -31.92 3.93
C ASN A 64 48.76 -31.44 5.34
N ARG A 65 48.31 -32.37 6.18
CA ARG A 65 48.21 -32.19 7.64
C ARG A 65 48.88 -33.34 8.36
N ASN A 66 50.20 -33.45 8.19
CA ASN A 66 51.05 -34.11 9.19
C ASN A 66 51.53 -33.04 10.18
N THR A 67 50.71 -32.75 11.18
CA THR A 67 51.13 -32.12 12.43
C THR A 67 50.32 -32.73 13.56
N PRO A 68 50.95 -33.48 14.50
CA PRO A 68 50.24 -34.07 15.61
C PRO A 68 49.91 -32.99 16.64
N ASN A 69 48.67 -33.05 17.14
CA ASN A 69 48.10 -32.35 18.29
C ASN A 69 47.36 -31.02 18.02
N PRO A 70 46.07 -31.06 17.63
CA PRO A 70 45.20 -29.91 17.80
C PRO A 70 44.81 -29.81 19.29
N ASN A 71 45.27 -28.77 19.98
CA ASN A 71 44.70 -28.37 21.27
C ASN A 71 43.17 -28.37 21.15
N MET A 72 42.46 -29.09 22.02
CA MET A 72 40.98 -29.21 21.98
C MET A 72 40.27 -27.83 21.98
N GLU A 73 40.90 -26.80 22.56
CA GLU A 73 40.41 -25.41 22.52
C GLU A 73 40.34 -24.85 21.10
N ASN A 74 41.35 -25.10 20.25
CA ASN A 74 41.37 -24.63 18.85
C ASN A 74 40.33 -25.34 17.99
N PHE A 75 39.98 -26.59 18.32
CA PHE A 75 38.90 -27.31 17.64
C PHE A 75 37.53 -26.73 18.01
N THR A 76 37.34 -26.44 19.30
CA THR A 76 36.11 -25.87 19.84
C THR A 76 35.86 -24.46 19.29
N ASP A 77 36.89 -23.61 19.24
CA ASP A 77 36.77 -22.24 18.71
C ASP A 77 36.46 -22.21 17.20
N ASN A 78 37.12 -23.07 16.41
CA ASN A 78 36.82 -23.21 14.99
C ASN A 78 35.38 -23.74 14.75
N HIS A 79 34.89 -24.63 15.60
CA HIS A 79 33.51 -25.12 15.51
C HIS A 79 32.50 -24.01 15.86
N LEU A 80 32.75 -23.24 16.92
CA LEU A 80 31.91 -22.10 17.31
C LEU A 80 31.88 -21.04 16.21
N ARG A 81 33.01 -20.75 15.58
CA ARG A 81 33.11 -19.81 14.46
C ARG A 81 32.31 -20.26 13.24
N LYS A 82 32.31 -21.57 12.93
CA LYS A 82 31.47 -22.16 11.87
C LYS A 82 29.98 -22.04 12.19
N ILE A 83 29.57 -22.35 13.43
CA ILE A 83 28.18 -22.16 13.87
C ILE A 83 27.78 -20.71 13.67
N GLY A 84 28.61 -19.75 14.10
CA GLY A 84 28.35 -18.33 13.94
C GLY A 84 28.14 -17.92 12.48
N SER A 85 28.99 -18.42 11.57
CA SER A 85 28.87 -18.18 10.13
C SER A 85 27.55 -18.74 9.56
N ASN A 86 27.19 -19.97 9.95
CA ASN A 86 25.98 -20.63 9.47
C ASN A 86 24.71 -19.93 9.98
N VAL A 87 24.68 -19.53 11.25
CA VAL A 87 23.58 -18.77 11.85
C VAL A 87 23.44 -17.41 11.17
N ASN A 88 24.54 -16.70 10.92
CA ASN A 88 24.50 -15.42 10.21
C ASN A 88 23.97 -15.57 8.78
N ALA A 89 24.39 -16.62 8.06
CA ALA A 89 23.88 -16.92 6.73
C ALA A 89 22.36 -17.20 6.75
N TYR A 90 21.89 -17.94 7.75
CA TYR A 90 20.46 -18.25 7.92
C TYR A 90 19.63 -16.99 8.21
N ILE A 91 20.11 -16.12 9.10
CA ILE A 91 19.47 -14.84 9.40
C ILE A 91 19.34 -13.99 8.13
N ASN A 92 20.40 -13.89 7.34
CA ASN A 92 20.36 -13.13 6.08
C ASN A 92 19.33 -13.71 5.10
N MET A 93 19.26 -15.03 4.96
CA MET A 93 18.25 -15.69 4.12
C MET A 93 16.81 -15.36 4.59
N ILE A 94 16.52 -15.45 5.89
CA ILE A 94 15.20 -15.06 6.42
C ILE A 94 14.93 -13.59 6.16
N CYS A 95 15.90 -12.71 6.42
CA CYS A 95 15.73 -11.28 6.16
C CYS A 95 15.36 -11.02 4.70
N ASP A 96 15.98 -11.72 3.74
CA ASP A 96 15.65 -11.59 2.32
C ASP A 96 14.26 -12.13 1.97
N THR A 97 13.82 -13.21 2.62
CA THR A 97 12.45 -13.70 2.52
C THR A 97 11.44 -12.69 3.07
N LEU A 98 11.66 -12.18 4.28
CA LEU A 98 10.78 -11.22 4.95
C LEU A 98 10.69 -9.88 4.21
N LYS A 99 11.80 -9.39 3.65
CA LYS A 99 11.83 -8.19 2.78
C LYS A 99 10.84 -8.31 1.62
N ASN A 100 10.61 -9.53 1.12
CA ASN A 100 9.70 -9.77 0.01
C ASN A 100 8.29 -10.13 0.45
N SER A 101 8.11 -10.87 1.55
CA SER A 101 6.81 -11.35 2.00
C SER A 101 6.00 -10.28 2.76
N ILE A 102 6.66 -9.43 3.55
CA ILE A 102 5.99 -8.39 4.36
C ILE A 102 5.25 -7.37 3.45
N PRO A 103 5.88 -6.75 2.44
CA PRO A 103 5.17 -5.82 1.56
C PRO A 103 4.01 -6.49 0.82
N LYS A 104 4.17 -7.75 0.40
CA LYS A 104 3.10 -8.52 -0.26
C LYS A 104 1.91 -8.73 0.67
N ALA A 105 2.15 -9.07 1.93
CA ALA A 105 1.10 -9.22 2.93
C ALA A 105 0.37 -7.90 3.20
N VAL A 106 1.11 -6.79 3.35
CA VAL A 106 0.52 -5.46 3.54
C VAL A 106 -0.35 -5.06 2.35
N VAL A 107 0.15 -5.22 1.12
CA VAL A 107 -0.62 -4.89 -0.08
C VAL A 107 -1.85 -5.78 -0.20
N HIS A 108 -1.72 -7.08 0.09
CA HIS A 108 -2.82 -8.03 -0.01
C HIS A 108 -3.91 -7.76 1.01
N CYS A 109 -3.56 -7.64 2.29
CA CYS A 109 -4.51 -7.53 3.39
C CYS A 109 -5.03 -6.10 3.59
N GLN A 110 -4.22 -5.08 3.33
CA GLN A 110 -4.63 -3.69 3.53
C GLN A 110 -5.10 -3.05 2.23
N VAL A 111 -4.22 -2.89 1.24
CA VAL A 111 -4.49 -2.07 0.05
C VAL A 111 -5.57 -2.70 -0.83
N ARG A 112 -5.45 -4.01 -1.09
CA ARG A 112 -6.37 -4.72 -1.98
C ARG A 112 -7.77 -4.85 -1.38
N GLU A 113 -7.85 -5.17 -0.09
CA GLU A 113 -9.15 -5.29 0.60
C GLU A 113 -9.79 -3.92 0.87
N ALA A 114 -9.01 -2.88 1.19
CA ALA A 114 -9.52 -1.51 1.24
C ALA A 114 -10.13 -1.10 -0.10
N LYS A 115 -9.43 -1.32 -1.22
CA LYS A 115 -9.95 -1.01 -2.57
C LYS A 115 -11.25 -1.77 -2.88
N ARG A 116 -11.33 -3.06 -2.56
CA ARG A 116 -12.51 -3.90 -2.81
C ARG A 116 -13.72 -3.45 -2.00
N SER A 117 -13.50 -3.05 -0.75
CA SER A 117 -14.57 -2.68 0.17
C SER A 117 -15.03 -1.21 0.02
N LEU A 118 -14.15 -0.33 -0.47
CA LEU A 118 -14.36 1.12 -0.52
C LEU A 118 -15.67 1.51 -1.22
N LEU A 119 -15.89 1.03 -2.45
CA LEU A 119 -17.05 1.44 -3.26
C LEU A 119 -18.37 1.04 -2.60
N ASN A 120 -18.47 -0.22 -2.15
CA ASN A 120 -19.66 -0.74 -1.50
C ASN A 120 -19.95 0.03 -0.20
N ARG A 121 -18.91 0.28 0.60
CA ARG A 121 -19.02 1.03 1.85
C ARG A 121 -19.44 2.47 1.61
N PHE A 122 -18.83 3.13 0.64
CA PHE A 122 -19.14 4.50 0.26
C PHE A 122 -20.59 4.63 -0.21
N TYR A 123 -21.08 3.67 -1.02
CA TYR A 123 -22.48 3.66 -1.42
C TYR A 123 -23.44 3.51 -0.24
N VAL A 124 -23.15 2.61 0.70
CA VAL A 124 -23.98 2.46 1.91
C VAL A 124 -23.93 3.74 2.76
N GLN A 125 -22.78 4.40 2.86
CA GLN A 125 -22.63 5.65 3.61
C GLN A 125 -23.42 6.79 2.97
N VAL A 126 -23.31 6.96 1.64
CA VAL A 126 -24.05 7.98 0.89
C VAL A 126 -25.56 7.71 0.92
N GLY A 127 -25.97 6.44 0.79
CA GLY A 127 -27.38 6.04 0.83
C GLY A 127 -28.05 6.25 2.19
N ARG A 128 -27.29 6.44 3.27
CA ARG A 128 -27.81 6.80 4.61
C ARG A 128 -27.91 8.30 4.84
N LYS A 129 -27.36 9.14 3.97
CA LYS A 129 -27.38 10.59 4.13
C LYS A 129 -28.75 11.15 3.76
N GLU A 130 -29.19 12.14 4.52
CA GLU A 130 -30.43 12.88 4.24
C GLU A 130 -30.26 13.85 3.07
N LYS A 131 -31.38 14.33 2.51
CA LYS A 131 -31.39 15.23 1.34
C LYS A 131 -30.56 16.49 1.56
N GLU A 132 -30.58 17.08 2.75
CA GLU A 132 -29.78 18.27 3.09
C GLU A 132 -28.28 17.95 3.10
N GLN A 133 -27.88 16.82 3.68
CA GLN A 133 -26.48 16.39 3.73
C GLN A 133 -25.94 16.05 2.33
N LEU A 134 -26.78 15.46 1.48
CA LEU A 134 -26.49 15.24 0.06
C LEU A 134 -26.35 16.56 -0.70
N GLY A 135 -27.20 17.54 -0.39
CA GLY A 135 -27.09 18.91 -0.91
C GLY A 135 -25.73 19.52 -0.58
N ASN A 136 -25.34 19.50 0.70
CA ASN A 136 -24.06 20.05 1.16
C ASN A 136 -22.83 19.36 0.53
N MET A 137 -22.93 18.07 0.20
CA MET A 137 -21.86 17.38 -0.51
C MET A 137 -21.69 17.87 -1.96
N LEU A 138 -22.78 18.34 -2.58
CA LEU A 138 -22.82 18.86 -3.94
C LEU A 138 -22.69 20.39 -3.99
N ASP A 139 -22.34 21.04 -2.88
CA ASP A 139 -22.05 22.47 -2.88
C ASP A 139 -20.84 22.76 -3.78
N GLU A 140 -21.05 23.71 -4.70
CA GLU A 140 -19.99 24.17 -5.57
C GLU A 140 -19.07 25.16 -4.86
N ASP A 141 -17.83 25.25 -5.32
CA ASP A 141 -16.94 26.35 -4.93
C ASP A 141 -17.62 27.71 -5.23
N PRO A 142 -17.80 28.60 -4.23
CA PRO A 142 -18.46 29.89 -4.39
C PRO A 142 -17.88 30.74 -5.53
N ALA A 143 -16.57 30.69 -5.76
CA ALA A 143 -15.91 31.43 -6.83
C ALA A 143 -16.30 30.89 -8.23
N LEU A 144 -16.48 29.58 -8.36
CA LEU A 144 -16.97 28.94 -9.59
C LEU A 144 -18.45 29.23 -9.81
N MET A 145 -19.25 29.20 -8.73
CA MET A 145 -20.67 29.51 -8.77
C MET A 145 -20.91 30.96 -9.22
N GLU A 146 -20.17 31.92 -8.66
CA GLU A 146 -20.26 33.33 -9.03
C GLU A 146 -19.87 33.57 -10.49
N LYS A 147 -18.75 32.99 -10.93
CA LYS A 147 -18.33 33.07 -12.35
C LYS A 147 -19.37 32.48 -13.29
N ARG A 148 -19.98 31.34 -12.94
CA ARG A 148 -21.06 30.75 -13.74
C ARG A 148 -22.27 31.67 -13.80
N LEU A 149 -22.66 32.29 -12.68
CA LEU A 149 -23.78 33.23 -12.62
C LEU A 149 -23.53 34.47 -13.51
N GLN A 150 -22.33 35.05 -13.45
CA GLN A 150 -21.94 36.19 -14.29
C GLN A 150 -21.98 35.84 -15.78
N LEU A 151 -21.45 34.66 -16.15
CA LEU A 151 -21.49 34.17 -17.53
C LEU A 151 -22.92 33.91 -18.02
N ALA A 152 -23.77 33.32 -17.17
CA ALA A 152 -25.18 33.08 -17.49
C ALA A 152 -25.93 34.38 -17.74
N LYS A 153 -25.75 35.38 -16.86
CA LYS A 153 -26.34 36.72 -17.04
C LYS A 153 -25.87 37.38 -18.33
N ARG A 154 -24.57 37.30 -18.63
CA ARG A 154 -24.02 37.85 -19.88
C ARG A 154 -24.57 37.16 -21.12
N LEU A 155 -24.77 35.84 -21.05
CA LEU A 155 -25.36 35.06 -22.12
C LEU A 155 -26.84 35.40 -22.35
N GLU A 156 -27.60 35.63 -21.28
CA GLU A 156 -28.98 36.10 -21.34
C GLU A 156 -29.08 37.46 -22.03
N LEU A 157 -28.21 38.41 -21.67
CA LEU A 157 -28.12 39.71 -22.34
C LEU A 157 -27.78 39.58 -23.83
N TYR A 158 -26.86 38.68 -24.20
CA TYR A 158 -26.53 38.46 -25.61
C TYR A 158 -27.65 37.78 -26.39
N LYS A 159 -28.43 36.89 -25.76
CA LYS A 159 -29.63 36.31 -26.39
C LYS A 159 -30.66 37.39 -26.65
N GLN A 160 -30.92 38.24 -25.66
CA GLN A 160 -31.87 39.33 -25.84
C GLN A 160 -31.43 40.31 -26.93
N ALA A 161 -30.15 40.70 -26.94
CA ALA A 161 -29.61 41.54 -28.01
C ALA A 161 -29.72 40.88 -29.40
N ARG A 162 -29.57 39.56 -29.49
CA ARG A 162 -29.79 38.82 -30.73
C ARG A 162 -31.27 38.85 -31.14
N ASP A 163 -32.18 38.58 -30.21
CA ASP A 163 -33.62 38.58 -30.47
C ASP A 163 -34.09 39.97 -30.93
N ASP A 164 -33.53 41.04 -30.34
CA ASP A 164 -33.78 42.42 -30.74
C ASP A 164 -33.29 42.68 -32.18
N ILE A 165 -32.10 42.21 -32.56
CA ILE A 165 -31.58 42.31 -33.94
C ILE A 165 -32.48 41.53 -34.92
N ASP A 166 -32.83 40.29 -34.59
CA ASP A 166 -33.67 39.43 -35.42
C ASP A 166 -35.08 40.05 -35.62
N SER A 167 -35.60 40.77 -34.63
CA SER A 167 -36.89 41.48 -34.72
C SER A 167 -36.89 42.66 -35.71
N VAL A 168 -35.73 43.27 -35.97
CA VAL A 168 -35.58 44.41 -36.89
C VAL A 168 -35.15 43.95 -38.29
N ALA A 169 -34.49 42.81 -38.41
CA ALA A 169 -33.92 42.32 -39.67
C ALA A 169 -34.94 41.78 -40.70
N TRP A 170 -36.22 41.62 -40.32
CA TRP A 170 -37.29 41.14 -41.22
C TRP A 170 -38.43 42.15 -41.42
N LYS A 171 -38.06 43.41 -41.68
CA LYS A 171 -38.88 44.43 -42.34
C LYS A 171 -38.11 44.99 -43.53
#